data_AF-G5GDU8-F1
#
_entry.id   AF-G5GDU8-F1
#
_cell.length_a   1.000
_cell.length_b   1.000
_cell.length_c   1.000
_cell.angle_alpha   90.00
_cell.angle_beta   90.00
_cell.angle_gamma   90.00
#
_symmetry.space_group_name_H-M   'P 1'
#
loop_
_entity.id
_entity.type
_entity.pdbx_description
1 polymer ?
#
loop_
_entity_poly.entity_id
_entity_poly.type
_entity_poly.pdbx_seq_one_letter_code
_entity_poly.pdbx_strand_id
1 'polypeptide(L)'
;MKKSFDTTQLAAYSERLEKRLFENSHYQAAKNMVLFSSLPDEPDMTAILVHALDSHKKVWLPAVIDEERMEIRRYLGAGSLAEGAFHILEP
;
A
#
# COMPACT_ATOMS: atom_id res chain seq x y z
N MET A 1 3.51 -8.87 -21.62
CA MET A 1 2.59 -7.72 -21.61
C MET A 1 1.86 -7.73 -20.26
N LYS A 2 2.03 -6.69 -19.43
CA LYS A 2 1.29 -6.56 -18.16
C LYS A 2 -0.20 -6.46 -18.54
N LYS A 3 -1.09 -7.19 -17.87
CA LYS A 3 -2.54 -7.12 -18.17
C LYS A 3 -3.01 -5.71 -17.82
N SER A 4 -3.61 -5.01 -18.77
CA SER A 4 -4.28 -3.73 -18.52
C SER A 4 -5.67 -4.00 -17.96
N PHE A 5 -5.92 -3.57 -16.74
CA PHE A 5 -7.24 -3.62 -16.11
C PHE A 5 -7.91 -2.25 -16.24
N ASP A 6 -9.21 -2.24 -16.45
CA ASP A 6 -9.97 -1.00 -16.35
C ASP A 6 -10.20 -0.59 -14.89
N THR A 7 -10.66 0.64 -14.68
CA THR A 7 -10.88 1.21 -13.33
C THR A 7 -11.89 0.42 -12.51
N THR A 8 -12.89 -0.18 -13.16
CA THR A 8 -13.93 -0.98 -12.47
C THR A 8 -13.35 -2.29 -11.97
N GLN A 9 -12.52 -2.93 -12.80
CA GLN A 9 -11.80 -4.15 -12.45
C GLN A 9 -10.80 -3.90 -11.32
N LEU A 10 -10.04 -2.81 -11.37
CA LEU A 10 -9.12 -2.43 -10.31
C LEU A 10 -9.85 -2.21 -8.99
N ALA A 11 -10.95 -1.46 -8.98
CA ALA A 11 -11.76 -1.25 -7.79
C ALA A 11 -12.28 -2.58 -7.19
N ALA A 12 -12.82 -3.47 -8.02
CA ALA A 12 -13.28 -4.78 -7.58
C ALA A 12 -12.13 -5.66 -7.04
N TYR A 13 -10.91 -5.49 -7.55
CA TYR A 13 -9.74 -6.19 -7.04
C TYR A 13 -9.25 -5.61 -5.72
N SER A 14 -9.26 -4.28 -5.54
CA SER A 14 -8.96 -3.62 -4.27
C SER A 14 -9.87 -4.14 -3.16
N GLU A 15 -11.19 -4.08 -3.37
CA GLU A 15 -12.18 -4.54 -2.38
C GLU A 15 -11.99 -6.02 -2.01
N ARG A 16 -11.73 -6.86 -3.01
CA ARG A 16 -11.50 -8.30 -2.78
C ARG A 16 -10.19 -8.55 -2.02
N LEU A 17 -9.14 -7.77 -2.28
CA LEU A 17 -7.86 -7.86 -1.58
C LEU A 17 -8.02 -7.44 -0.13
N GLU A 18 -8.66 -6.31 0.13
CA GLU A 18 -8.99 -5.80 1.47
C GLU A 18 -9.71 -6.86 2.29
N LYS A 19 -10.83 -7.37 1.79
CA LYS A 19 -11.64 -8.38 2.51
C LYS A 19 -10.81 -9.61 2.88
N ARG A 20 -10.09 -10.18 1.91
CA ARG A 20 -9.28 -11.39 2.14
C ARG A 20 -8.12 -11.14 3.09
N LEU A 21 -7.52 -9.94 3.04
CA LEU A 21 -6.40 -9.60 3.90
C LEU A 21 -6.87 -9.39 5.34
N PHE A 22 -8.00 -8.74 5.57
CA PHE A 22 -8.52 -8.50 6.91
C PHE A 22 -9.00 -9.78 7.60
N GLU A 23 -9.49 -10.76 6.83
CA GLU A 23 -9.85 -12.10 7.32
C GLU A 23 -8.62 -12.99 7.56
N ASN A 24 -7.42 -12.60 7.11
CA ASN A 24 -6.22 -13.41 7.22
C ASN A 24 -5.62 -13.37 8.65
N SER A 25 -5.37 -14.54 9.23
CA SER A 25 -4.83 -14.65 10.60
C SER A 25 -3.43 -14.06 10.77
N HIS A 26 -2.58 -14.11 9.75
CA HIS A 26 -1.26 -13.46 9.79
C HIS A 26 -1.39 -11.94 9.79
N TYR A 27 -2.30 -11.38 8.99
CA TYR A 27 -2.60 -9.95 9.03
C TYR A 27 -3.10 -9.54 10.41
N GLN A 28 -4.07 -10.26 10.97
CA GLN A 28 -4.64 -9.97 12.28
C GLN A 28 -3.58 -9.98 13.39
N ALA A 29 -2.71 -11.00 13.41
CA ALA A 29 -1.64 -11.13 14.39
C ALA A 29 -0.45 -10.17 14.17
N ALA A 30 -0.26 -9.65 12.95
CA ALA A 30 0.88 -8.80 12.62
C ALA A 30 0.84 -7.46 13.38
N LYS A 31 1.97 -7.11 14.01
CA LYS A 31 2.19 -5.79 14.62
C LYS A 31 2.92 -4.83 13.69
N ASN A 32 3.69 -5.37 12.75
CA ASN A 32 4.46 -4.62 11.76
C ASN A 32 4.09 -5.14 10.38
N MET A 33 3.95 -4.25 9.42
CA MET A 33 3.62 -4.56 8.05
C MET A 33 4.40 -3.66 7.11
N VAL A 34 4.91 -4.26 6.03
CA VAL A 34 5.47 -3.54 4.89
C VAL A 34 4.49 -3.70 3.74
N LEU A 35 4.14 -2.59 3.10
CA LEU A 35 3.28 -2.52 1.91
C LEU A 35 4.00 -1.69 0.85
N PHE A 36 3.53 -1.73 -0.39
CA PHE A 36 3.96 -0.82 -1.45
C PHE A 36 2.86 0.21 -1.72
N SER A 37 3.24 1.37 -2.25
CA SER A 37 2.27 2.34 -2.79
C SER A 37 1.82 1.87 -4.17
N SER A 38 0.51 1.81 -4.39
CA SER A 38 -0.07 1.36 -5.67
C SER A 38 0.26 2.31 -6.81
N LEU A 39 0.61 1.76 -7.97
CA LEU A 39 0.61 2.49 -9.23
C LEU A 39 -0.81 2.64 -9.80
N PRO A 40 -1.05 3.56 -10.77
CA PRO A 40 -2.37 3.75 -11.36
C PRO A 40 -2.98 2.51 -12.05
N ASP A 41 -2.15 1.55 -12.48
CA ASP A 41 -2.56 0.30 -13.11
C ASP A 41 -2.68 -0.88 -12.11
N GLU A 42 -2.59 -0.60 -10.81
CA GLU A 42 -2.61 -1.59 -9.73
C GLU A 42 -3.83 -1.39 -8.81
N PRO A 43 -4.25 -2.45 -8.08
CA PRO A 43 -5.28 -2.29 -7.05
C PRO A 43 -4.83 -1.28 -5.99
N ASP A 44 -5.76 -0.45 -5.55
CA ASP A 44 -5.56 0.57 -4.53
C ASP A 44 -5.35 -0.07 -3.15
N MET A 45 -4.24 0.28 -2.49
CA MET A 45 -3.89 -0.20 -1.14
C MET A 45 -4.30 0.79 -0.03
N THR A 46 -4.88 1.95 -0.36
CA THR A 46 -5.18 3.03 0.58
C THR A 46 -6.03 2.57 1.75
N ALA A 47 -7.09 1.80 1.49
CA ALA A 47 -7.97 1.26 2.54
C ALA A 47 -7.23 0.30 3.48
N ILE A 48 -6.29 -0.50 2.96
CA ILE A 48 -5.45 -1.41 3.76
C ILE A 48 -4.51 -0.61 4.67
N LEU A 49 -3.92 0.48 4.15
CA LEU A 49 -3.03 1.36 4.90
C LEU A 49 -3.77 2.05 6.05
N VAL A 50 -4.96 2.58 5.78
CA VAL A 50 -5.83 3.20 6.79
C VAL A 50 -6.23 2.18 7.85
N HIS A 51 -6.79 1.04 7.45
CA HIS A 51 -7.21 -0.01 8.38
C HIS A 51 -6.06 -0.51 9.27
N ALA A 52 -4.86 -0.67 8.71
CA ALA A 52 -3.69 -1.10 9.48
C ALA A 52 -3.27 -0.07 10.53
N LEU A 53 -3.28 1.24 10.20
CA LEU A 53 -2.99 2.30 11.16
C LEU A 53 -4.06 2.39 12.26
N ASP A 54 -5.34 2.31 11.89
CA ASP A 54 -6.47 2.32 12.82
C ASP A 54 -6.44 1.11 13.77
N SER A 55 -5.94 -0.02 13.28
CA SER A 55 -5.67 -1.23 14.07
C SER A 55 -4.37 -1.15 14.90
N HIS A 56 -3.79 0.04 15.05
CA HIS A 56 -2.55 0.32 15.79
C HIS A 56 -1.32 -0.49 15.31
N LYS A 57 -1.31 -0.92 14.05
CA LYS A 57 -0.15 -1.60 13.45
C LYS A 57 0.90 -0.58 13.02
N LYS A 58 2.16 -1.01 13.00
CA LYS A 58 3.26 -0.26 12.41
C LYS A 58 3.37 -0.58 10.93
N VAL A 59 3.00 0.38 10.10
CA VAL A 59 3.03 0.32 8.63
C VAL A 59 4.31 0.98 8.10
N TRP A 60 4.93 0.33 7.13
CA TRP A 60 6.14 0.82 6.47
C TRP A 60 5.97 0.75 4.96
N LEU A 61 6.46 1.76 4.26
CA LEU A 61 6.45 1.82 2.80
C LEU A 61 7.88 2.02 2.29
N PRO A 62 8.23 1.44 1.12
CA PRO A 62 9.41 1.83 0.38
C PRO A 62 9.34 3.30 -0.02
N ALA A 63 10.46 3.99 0.09
CA ALA A 63 10.71 5.27 -0.56
C ALA A 63 11.93 5.11 -1.47
N VAL A 64 11.81 5.60 -2.70
CA VAL A 64 12.87 5.49 -3.71
C VAL A 64 13.93 6.54 -3.41
N ILE A 65 15.18 6.10 -3.31
CA ILE A 65 16.33 6.98 -3.09
C ILE A 65 17.03 7.28 -4.43
N ASP A 66 17.24 6.24 -5.22
CA ASP A 66 17.83 6.30 -6.56
C ASP A 66 17.39 5.10 -7.40
N GLU A 67 17.93 4.96 -8.61
CA GLU A 67 17.57 3.90 -9.56
C GLU A 67 17.83 2.47 -9.04
N GLU A 68 18.72 2.32 -8.05
CA GLU A 68 19.13 1.01 -7.51
C GLU A 68 18.70 0.79 -6.06
N ARG A 69 18.22 1.84 -5.37
CA ARG A 69 18.03 1.83 -3.92
C ARG A 69 16.66 2.33 -3.50
N MET A 70 16.08 1.59 -2.56
CA MET A 70 14.91 1.98 -1.79
C MET A 70 15.23 1.82 -0.31
N GLU A 71 14.62 2.65 0.52
CA GLU A 71 14.63 2.47 1.96
C GLU A 71 13.22 2.32 2.52
N ILE A 72 13.11 1.68 3.68
CA ILE A 72 11.82 1.42 4.32
C ILE A 72 11.58 2.51 5.36
N ARG A 73 10.56 3.35 5.11
CA ARG A 73 10.19 4.48 5.99
C ARG A 73 8.84 4.21 6.65
N ARG A 74 8.66 4.82 7.83
CA ARG A 74 7.45 4.66 8.62
C ARG A 74 6.32 5.50 8.02
N TYR A 75 5.22 4.85 7.66
CA TYR A 75 4.00 5.54 7.22
C TYR A 75 3.18 6.01 8.42
N LEU A 76 2.92 7.31 8.53
CA LEU A 76 2.18 7.91 9.66
C LEU A 76 0.77 8.38 9.28
N GLY A 77 0.31 8.06 8.06
CA GLY A 77 -0.96 8.51 7.50
C GLY A 77 -0.75 9.33 6.24
N ALA A 78 -1.85 9.69 5.57
CA ALA A 78 -1.79 10.37 4.27
C ALA A 78 -0.98 11.68 4.31
N GLY A 79 -1.03 12.42 5.41
CA GLY A 79 -0.25 13.66 5.59
C GLY A 79 1.26 13.46 5.74
N SER A 80 1.74 12.22 5.87
CA SER A 80 3.18 11.90 5.84
C SER A 80 3.70 11.60 4.43
N LEU A 81 2.82 11.54 3.43
CA LEU A 81 3.22 11.24 2.05
C LEU A 81 3.51 12.50 1.26
N ALA A 82 4.53 12.43 0.41
CA ALA A 82 4.84 13.41 -0.62
C ALA A 82 4.98 12.70 -1.98
N GLU A 83 4.85 13.45 -3.07
CA GLU A 83 5.11 12.92 -4.41
C GLU A 83 6.61 12.56 -4.53
N GLY A 84 6.88 11.29 -4.80
CA GLY A 84 8.22 10.71 -4.93
C GLY A 84 8.55 10.35 -6.38
N ALA A 85 9.32 9.28 -6.56
CA ALA A 85 9.66 8.80 -7.90
C ALA A 85 8.41 8.30 -8.64
N PHE A 86 8.43 8.25 -9.98
CA PHE A 86 7.33 7.70 -10.80
C PHE A 86 5.92 8.27 -10.52
N HIS A 87 5.82 9.47 -9.94
CA HIS A 87 4.57 10.10 -9.51
C HIS A 87 3.77 9.29 -8.46
N ILE A 88 4.43 8.43 -7.68
CA ILE A 88 3.81 7.73 -6.55
C ILE A 88 3.99 8.52 -5.24
N LEU A 89 3.08 8.31 -4.31
CA LEU A 89 3.15 8.91 -2.98
C LEU A 89 4.03 8.06 -2.06
N GLU A 90 5.06 8.67 -1.49
CA GLU A 90 6.06 8.03 -0.64
C GLU A 90 6.19 8.78 0.70
N PRO A 91 6.46 8.06 1.81
CA PRO A 91 6.74 8.67 3.12
C PRO A 91 8.13 9.31 3.26
#